data_AF-A0A7V8FK69-F1
#
_entry.id   AF-A0A7V8FK69-F1
#
_cell.length_a   1.000
_cell.length_b   1.000
_cell.length_c   1.000
_cell.angle_alpha   90.00
_cell.angle_beta   90.00
_cell.angle_gamma   90.00
#
_symmetry.space_group_name_H-M   'P 1'
#
loop_
_entity.id
_entity.type
_entity.pdbx_description
1 polymer ?
#
loop_
_entity_poly.entity_id
_entity_poly.type
_entity_poly.pdbx_seq_one_letter_code
_entity_poly.pdbx_strand_id
1 'polypeptide(L)'
;MSLLPSGAKVLRTSEMMVLCWSDIDWRKGTVKIRRAWVMGKMKAPKTESGVREVQLLQPAINALKAQRAHTATAGEFVFHDPRTNARRGGVRSEHPRRRMAARAA
;
A
#
# COMPACT_ATOMS: atom_id res chain seq x y z
N MET A 1 24.85 18.36 5.61
CA MET A 1 24.99 17.04 4.93
C MET A 1 24.11 16.05 5.66
N SER A 2 22.86 15.83 5.21
CA SER A 2 21.93 14.93 5.91
C SER A 2 22.22 13.49 5.49
N LEU A 3 22.92 12.75 6.33
CA LEU A 3 23.06 11.31 6.21
C LEU A 3 21.67 10.69 6.43
N LEU A 4 20.97 10.35 5.36
CA LEU A 4 19.82 9.46 5.50
C LEU A 4 20.37 8.12 6.02
N PRO A 5 19.80 7.53 7.09
CA PRO A 5 20.30 6.27 7.62
C PRO A 5 20.28 5.22 6.49
N SER A 6 21.38 4.48 6.34
CA SER A 6 21.72 3.56 5.24
C SER A 6 20.81 2.33 5.06
N GLY A 7 19.52 2.46 5.35
CA GLY A 7 18.55 1.37 5.32
C GLY A 7 17.10 1.82 5.18
N ALA A 8 16.82 3.03 4.67
CA ALA A 8 15.46 3.46 4.37
C ALA A 8 14.84 2.55 3.30
N LYS A 9 14.07 1.55 3.75
CA LYS A 9 13.44 0.56 2.86
C LYS A 9 12.21 1.18 2.23
N VAL A 10 12.20 1.23 0.90
CA VAL A 10 11.09 1.79 0.12
C VAL A 10 9.92 0.79 0.03
N LEU A 11 8.70 1.30 0.02
CA LEU A 11 7.48 0.54 -0.25
C LEU A 11 7.27 0.40 -1.75
N ARG A 12 6.94 -0.81 -2.22
CA ARG A 12 6.55 -0.97 -3.63
C ARG A 12 5.16 -0.37 -3.83
N THR A 13 4.88 0.15 -5.02
CA THR A 13 3.58 0.75 -5.35
C THR A 13 2.41 -0.17 -5.04
N SER A 14 2.54 -1.47 -5.34
CA SER A 14 1.51 -2.47 -5.05
C SER A 14 1.24 -2.67 -3.56
N GLU A 15 2.22 -2.45 -2.69
CA GLU A 15 2.08 -2.53 -1.22
C GLU A 15 1.45 -1.24 -0.69
N MET A 16 1.90 -0.08 -1.18
CA MET A 16 1.36 1.23 -0.81
C MET A 16 -0.14 1.35 -1.14
N MET A 17 -0.58 0.80 -2.28
CA MET A 17 -1.99 0.81 -2.70
C MET A 17 -2.97 0.11 -1.75
N VAL A 18 -2.48 -0.81 -0.91
CA VAL A 18 -3.32 -1.60 0.02
C VAL A 18 -2.91 -1.41 1.47
N LEU A 19 -2.12 -0.37 1.74
CA LEU A 19 -1.71 -0.02 3.09
C LEU A 19 -2.93 0.45 3.90
N CYS A 20 -3.17 -0.16 5.05
CA CYS A 20 -4.22 0.29 5.98
C CYS A 20 -3.64 1.12 7.12
N TRP A 21 -4.48 1.99 7.70
CA TRP A 21 -4.11 2.73 8.91
C TRP A 21 -3.73 1.82 10.08
N SER A 22 -4.33 0.63 10.16
CA SER A 22 -4.03 -0.40 11.15
C SER A 22 -2.62 -1.02 11.01
N ASP A 23 -1.97 -0.82 9.87
CA ASP A 23 -0.64 -1.38 9.61
C ASP A 23 0.49 -0.45 10.13
N ILE A 24 0.15 0.75 10.60
CA ILE A 24 1.10 1.75 11.08
C ILE A 24 1.18 1.70 12.61
N ASP A 25 2.37 1.44 13.13
CA ASP A 25 2.69 1.60 14.56
C ASP A 25 3.26 3.01 14.78
N TRP A 26 2.41 3.91 15.26
CA TRP A 26 2.77 5.30 15.52
C TRP A 26 3.73 5.48 16.69
N ARG A 27 3.77 4.51 17.63
CA ARG A 27 4.68 4.57 18.79
C ARG A 27 6.09 4.18 18.36
N LYS A 28 6.20 3.13 17.54
CA LYS A 28 7.48 2.66 17.00
C LYS A 28 7.95 3.45 15.78
N GLY A 29 7.05 4.19 15.13
CA GLY A 29 7.35 4.89 13.88
C GLY A 29 7.60 3.90 12.74
N THR A 30 6.83 2.81 12.68
CA THR A 30 7.03 1.74 11.70
C THR A 30 5.75 1.40 10.96
N VAL A 31 5.90 0.72 9.82
CA VAL A 31 4.78 0.18 9.05
C VAL A 31 4.99 -1.31 8.77
N LYS A 32 3.96 -2.11 9.00
CA LYS A 32 3.96 -3.55 8.74
C LYS A 32 3.41 -3.85 7.34
N ILE A 33 4.29 -4.31 6.46
CA ILE A 33 3.92 -4.72 5.11
C ILE A 33 3.53 -6.18 5.13
N ARG A 34 2.24 -6.44 4.84
CA ARG A 34 1.65 -7.79 4.91
C ARG A 34 0.71 -8.10 3.75
N ARG A 35 0.53 -7.18 2.81
CA ARG A 35 -0.41 -7.28 1.69
C ARG A 35 0.12 -6.50 0.49
N ALA A 36 -0.24 -6.94 -0.72
CA ALA A 36 0.01 -6.22 -1.95
C ALA A 36 -1.16 -6.37 -2.93
N TRP A 37 -1.37 -5.38 -3.80
CA TRP A 37 -2.31 -5.47 -4.91
C TRP A 37 -1.65 -6.12 -6.13
N VAL A 38 -2.15 -7.27 -6.56
CA VAL A 38 -1.59 -8.03 -7.67
C VAL A 38 -2.72 -8.57 -8.54
N MET A 39 -2.70 -8.21 -9.83
CA MET A 39 -3.67 -8.70 -10.84
C MET A 39 -5.13 -8.44 -10.43
N GLY A 40 -5.41 -7.24 -9.90
CA GLY A 40 -6.78 -6.84 -9.52
C GLY A 40 -7.29 -7.41 -8.19
N LYS A 41 -6.43 -8.10 -7.44
CA LYS A 41 -6.79 -8.70 -6.15
C LYS A 41 -5.77 -8.33 -5.08
N MET A 42 -6.26 -8.17 -3.86
CA MET A 42 -5.40 -8.09 -2.68
C MET A 42 -4.86 -9.49 -2.37
N LYS A 43 -3.54 -9.60 -2.22
CA LYS A 43 -2.88 -10.86 -1.89
C LYS A 43 -1.96 -10.66 -0.69
N ALA A 44 -1.92 -11.66 0.18
CA ALA A 44 -0.85 -11.80 1.14
C ALA A 44 0.47 -12.11 0.39
N PRO A 45 1.64 -11.73 0.94
CA PRO A 45 2.92 -12.16 0.41
C PRO A 45 3.00 -13.68 0.36
N LYS A 46 3.67 -14.19 -0.68
CA LYS A 46 3.81 -15.63 -0.93
C LYS A 46 4.68 -16.35 0.11
N THR A 47 5.52 -15.61 0.83
CA THR A 47 6.50 -16.12 1.80
C THR A 47 6.49 -15.25 3.06
N GLU A 48 6.90 -15.82 4.20
CA GLU A 48 7.03 -15.07 5.47
C GLU A 48 8.00 -13.88 5.33
N SER A 49 9.05 -14.02 4.53
CA SER A 49 9.99 -12.92 4.20
C SER A 49 9.35 -11.74 3.47
N GLY A 50 8.16 -11.92 2.88
CA GLY A 50 7.37 -10.84 2.32
C GLY A 50 6.60 -10.03 3.36
N VAL A 51 6.42 -10.57 4.56
CA VAL A 51 5.94 -9.80 5.73
C VAL A 51 7.14 -9.12 6.36
N ARG A 52 7.17 -7.79 6.33
CA ARG A 52 8.29 -7.03 6.88
C ARG A 52 7.83 -5.76 7.57
N GLU A 53 8.66 -5.29 8.49
CA GLU A 53 8.51 -4.00 9.12
C GLU A 53 9.48 -3.00 8.49
N VAL A 54 8.98 -1.79 8.21
CA VAL A 54 9.75 -0.71 7.60
C VAL A 54 9.72 0.48 8.54
N GLN A 55 10.89 1.03 8.87
CA GLN A 55 10.99 2.27 9.64
C GLN A 55 10.54 3.46 8.80
N LEU A 56 9.68 4.30 9.38
CA LEU A 56 9.21 5.53 8.77
C LEU A 56 10.13 6.66 9.21
N LEU A 57 10.68 7.38 8.24
CA LEU A 57 11.38 8.63 8.51
C LEU A 57 10.38 9.71 8.97
N GLN A 58 10.85 10.70 9.71
CA GLN A 58 10.00 11.79 10.20
C GLN A 58 9.16 12.48 9.10
N PRO A 59 9.70 12.76 7.89
CA PRO A 59 8.88 13.32 6.81
C PRO A 59 7.74 12.40 6.38
N ALA A 60 7.95 11.07 6.38
CA ALA A 60 6.91 10.10 6.06
C ALA A 60 5.83 10.05 7.14
N ILE A 61 6.21 10.12 8.42
CA ILE A 61 5.27 10.22 9.54
C ILE A 61 4.40 11.48 9.40
N ASN A 62 5.02 12.62 9.09
CA ASN A 62 4.31 13.88 8.90
C ASN A 62 3.34 13.80 7.71
N ALA A 63 3.77 13.24 6.58
CA ALA A 63 2.91 13.02 5.42
C ALA A 63 1.73 12.09 5.76
N LEU A 64 1.96 11.01 6.50
CA LEU A 64 0.90 10.11 6.95
C LEU A 64 -0.08 10.81 7.91
N LYS A 65 0.39 11.67 8.82
CA LYS A 65 -0.47 12.47 9.69
C LYS A 65 -1.36 13.42 8.90
N ALA A 66 -0.79 14.14 7.93
CA ALA A 66 -1.56 15.01 7.03
C ALA A 66 -2.62 14.22 6.25
N GLN A 67 -2.22 13.04 5.75
CA GLN A 67 -3.12 12.15 5.00
C GLN A 67 -4.31 11.64 5.83
N ARG A 68 -4.17 11.49 7.17
CA ARG A 68 -5.28 11.05 8.02
C ARG A 68 -6.51 11.94 7.91
N ALA A 69 -6.34 13.24 7.72
CA ALA A 69 -7.46 14.17 7.58
C ALA A 69 -8.37 13.85 6.37
N HIS A 70 -7.86 13.11 5.39
CA HIS A 70 -8.57 12.81 4.15
C HIS A 70 -9.17 11.40 4.10
N THR A 71 -8.55 10.43 4.79
CA THR A 71 -8.90 9.01 4.62
C THR A 71 -8.91 8.20 5.93
N ALA A 72 -8.71 8.83 7.11
CA ALA A 72 -8.66 8.09 8.37
C ALA A 72 -10.06 7.73 8.89
N THR A 73 -10.61 6.65 8.34
CA THR A 73 -11.68 5.86 8.97
C THR A 73 -11.07 4.58 9.53
N ALA A 74 -11.57 4.10 10.68
CA ALA A 74 -11.07 2.88 11.30
C ALA A 74 -11.14 1.68 10.33
N GLY A 75 -10.01 0.98 10.13
CA GLY A 75 -9.92 -0.18 9.23
C GLY A 75 -9.84 0.14 7.73
N GLU A 76 -9.74 1.42 7.35
CA GLU A 76 -9.64 1.83 5.94
C GLU A 76 -8.20 1.99 5.43
N PHE A 77 -8.10 2.23 4.12
CA PHE A 77 -6.84 2.38 3.40
C PHE A 77 -6.28 3.79 3.58
N VAL A 78 -4.95 3.87 3.69
CA VAL A 78 -4.23 5.15 3.75
C VAL A 78 -4.50 5.97 2.48
N PHE A 79 -4.55 5.32 1.32
CA PHE A 79 -4.72 5.96 0.02
C PHE A 79 -5.99 5.48 -0.70
N HIS A 80 -6.80 6.43 -1.16
CA HIS A 80 -7.96 6.18 -2.01
C HIS A 80 -7.56 6.13 -3.50
N ASP A 81 -8.50 5.78 -4.37
CA ASP A 81 -8.30 5.90 -5.81
C ASP A 81 -8.33 7.39 -6.21
N PRO A 82 -7.23 7.97 -6.74
CA PRO A 82 -7.18 9.40 -7.06
C PRO A 82 -8.18 9.80 -8.15
N ARG A 83 -8.70 8.88 -8.95
CA ARG A 83 -9.66 9.18 -10.02
C ARG A 83 -11.10 9.27 -9.52
N THR A 84 -11.42 8.58 -8.44
CA THR A 84 -12.81 8.41 -7.97
C THR A 84 -12.99 8.81 -6.50
N ASN A 85 -11.88 9.09 -5.80
CA ASN A 85 -11.78 9.22 -4.35
C ASN A 85 -12.39 8.04 -3.56
N ALA A 86 -12.70 6.93 -4.23
CA ALA A 86 -13.33 5.77 -3.63
C ALA A 86 -12.31 4.96 -2.83
N ARG A 87 -12.81 4.29 -1.77
CA ARG A 87 -12.05 3.32 -1.00
C ARG A 87 -11.49 2.25 -1.93
N ARG A 88 -10.17 2.03 -1.90
CA ARG A 88 -9.49 0.99 -2.66
C ARG A 88 -9.78 -0.41 -2.10
N GLY A 89 -10.97 -0.92 -2.35
CA GLY A 89 -11.43 -2.20 -1.80
C GLY A 89 -12.95 -2.37 -1.86
N GLY A 90 -13.68 -1.33 -2.28
CA GLY A 90 -15.03 -1.52 -2.81
C GLY A 90 -14.94 -2.38 -4.07
N VAL A 91 -15.68 -3.49 -4.07
CA VAL A 91 -15.81 -4.46 -5.16
C VAL A 91 -15.83 -3.74 -6.51
N ARG A 92 -14.70 -3.71 -7.22
CA ARG A 92 -14.72 -3.46 -8.66
C ARG A 92 -14.73 -4.84 -9.30
N SER A 93 -15.92 -5.22 -9.76
CA SER A 93 -16.16 -6.31 -10.69
C SER A 93 -15.02 -6.36 -11.70
N GLU A 94 -14.51 -7.58 -11.94
CA GLU A 94 -13.43 -7.88 -12.86
C GLU A 94 -13.36 -6.91 -14.03
N HIS A 95 -12.27 -6.15 -14.14
CA HIS A 95 -11.89 -5.59 -15.43
C HIS A 95 -11.25 -6.74 -16.22
N PRO A 96 -11.91 -7.27 -17.26
CA PRO A 96 -11.32 -8.31 -18.08
C PRO A 96 -10.10 -7.67 -18.74
N ARG A 97 -8.92 -8.16 -18.40
CA ARG A 97 -7.75 -7.86 -19.24
C ARG A 97 -8.10 -8.43 -20.60
N ARG A 98 -8.24 -7.54 -21.60
CA ARG A 98 -8.24 -7.91 -23.01
C ARG A 98 -7.10 -8.90 -23.20
N ARG A 99 -7.43 -10.19 -23.35
CA ARG A 99 -6.52 -11.17 -23.94
C ARG A 99 -6.29 -10.65 -25.35
N MET A 100 -5.10 -10.12 -25.62
CA MET A 100 -4.59 -10.13 -26.99
C MET A 100 -4.56 -11.61 -27.39
N ALA A 101 -5.48 -11.97 -28.27
CA ALA A 101 -5.57 -13.29 -28.86
C ALA A 101 -4.27 -13.57 -29.60
N ALA A 102 -3.46 -14.49 -29.08
CA ALA A 102 -2.54 -15.23 -29.93
C ALA A 102 -3.41 -16.16 -30.77
N ARG A 103 -3.64 -15.74 -32.01
CA ARG A 103 -4.27 -16.53 -33.06
C ARG A 103 -3.23 -17.58 -33.47
N ALA A 104 -3.45 -18.83 -33.08
CA ALA A 104 -2.77 -19.97 -33.68
C ALA A 104 -3.73 -20.54 -34.73
N ALA A 105 -3.33 -20.40 -35.99
CA ALA A 105 -3.82 -21.14 -37.14
C ALA A 105 -2.56 -21.64 -37.87
#